data_AF-A0A9P1ERF9-F1
#
_entry.id   AF-A0A9P1ERF9-F1
#
_cell.length_a   1.000
_cell.length_b   1.000
_cell.length_c   1.000
_cell.angle_alpha   90.00
_cell.angle_beta   90.00
_cell.angle_gamma   90.00
#
_symmetry.space_group_name_H-M   'P 1'
#
loop_
_entity.id
_entity.type
_entity.pdbx_description
1 polymer ?
#
loop_
_entity_poly.entity_id
_entity_poly.type
_entity_poly.pdbx_seq_one_letter_code
_entity_poly.pdbx_strand_id
1 'polypeptide(L)'
;MLRIYNSCLTIFDRQHNHIIHDYVARNDDIVVLSTTYFENSKSFPPSTAVILFNSVQVFHLKYSHLNVVAETMQGNVEVQFKIEPVINTIPFFCKWVPYIAVGQVPEDHVLLKLSTNKKDGMELSLRTPFQTPRKVVACFSPLFLNERWQLLLTTVEASAFRNLFSIRFFQIYSHYGAFMHFYVRSMITDLFTLIKENKNTRISPWPSIRIGESRAASPMFDPNTELEFRNQASAMTDCLLQYKESAEFVVFPDPDDILVPALGKNYYEEFTKAFNMFPTAGAIVYNMTQTVIESSTTPAKYSPMELLASIKFKGEQKWGKLVVRPERVDSLWIHRSYSIKEGFEQKVMPVDVNAYYHLRIWKFPEYASVNKTKVSSPPYYDPYHVKSTKRTIYKVSDGLKIQRKFKNRVAEGNLKAIYSRLPKVSLYYPLIEVCYNRIFYSLKDIGTCRGPEYCNIPAFPGLRCTNVASEYVTYKSYRNIYIHQLISTDFEESENGCTL
;
A
#
# COMPACT_ATOMS: atom_id res chain seq x y z
N MET A 1 23.01 19.81 -37.94
CA MET A 1 21.98 19.53 -36.91
C MET A 1 21.82 18.04 -36.60
N LEU A 2 21.43 17.15 -37.54
CA LEU A 2 21.14 15.73 -37.22
C LEU A 2 22.21 14.97 -36.39
N ARG A 3 23.52 15.17 -36.64
CA ARG A 3 24.58 14.50 -35.85
C ARG A 3 24.63 14.91 -34.36
N ILE A 4 24.18 16.11 -34.01
CA ILE A 4 24.13 16.61 -32.62
C ILE A 4 22.93 15.99 -31.89
N TYR A 5 21.80 15.83 -32.59
CA TYR A 5 20.60 15.20 -32.04
C TYR A 5 20.87 13.76 -31.58
N ASN A 6 21.52 12.94 -32.43
CA ASN A 6 21.87 11.55 -32.10
C ASN A 6 22.87 11.42 -30.93
N SER A 7 23.78 12.38 -30.75
CA SER A 7 24.78 12.34 -29.67
C SER A 7 24.18 12.75 -28.33
N CYS A 8 23.27 13.73 -28.29
CA CYS A 8 22.50 14.03 -27.07
C CYS A 8 21.56 12.88 -26.69
N LEU A 9 20.88 12.26 -27.66
CA LEU A 9 20.01 11.10 -27.44
C LEU A 9 20.77 9.89 -26.87
N THR A 10 21.95 9.57 -27.37
CA THR A 10 22.75 8.44 -26.85
C THR A 10 23.39 8.71 -25.48
N ILE A 11 23.67 9.97 -25.13
CA ILE A 11 24.10 10.33 -23.77
C ILE A 11 22.92 10.23 -22.80
N PHE A 12 21.75 10.76 -23.15
CA PHE A 12 20.54 10.64 -22.35
C PHE A 12 20.15 9.16 -22.17
N ASP A 13 20.14 8.37 -23.24
CA ASP A 13 19.82 6.95 -23.20
C ASP A 13 20.75 6.14 -22.27
N ARG A 14 22.06 6.38 -22.34
CA ARG A 14 23.04 5.76 -21.42
C ARG A 14 22.88 6.24 -19.97
N GLN A 15 22.43 7.47 -19.74
CA GLN A 15 22.10 7.97 -18.41
C GLN A 15 20.78 7.41 -17.86
N HIS A 16 19.93 6.86 -18.72
CA HIS A 16 18.62 6.30 -18.38
C HIS A 16 18.54 4.80 -18.72
N ASN A 17 19.59 4.02 -18.44
CA ASN A 17 19.58 2.54 -18.54
C ASN A 17 19.00 1.98 -19.85
N HIS A 18 19.34 2.60 -20.99
CA HIS A 18 18.84 2.22 -22.31
C HIS A 18 17.31 2.33 -22.49
N ILE A 19 16.60 3.10 -21.64
CA ILE A 19 15.15 3.31 -21.73
C ILE A 19 14.71 3.88 -23.08
N ILE A 20 15.54 4.66 -23.77
CA ILE A 20 15.20 5.07 -25.13
C ILE A 20 15.46 3.90 -26.08
N HIS A 21 16.62 3.27 -26.07
CA HIS A 21 16.95 2.20 -27.03
C HIS A 21 16.05 0.95 -26.92
N ASP A 22 15.70 0.52 -25.70
CA ASP A 22 14.78 -0.60 -25.44
C ASP A 22 13.31 -0.23 -25.70
N TYR A 23 12.97 1.06 -25.59
CA TYR A 23 11.59 1.56 -25.59
C TYR A 23 11.34 2.66 -26.64
N VAL A 24 12.08 2.66 -27.78
CA VAL A 24 11.61 3.24 -29.06
C VAL A 24 10.54 2.33 -29.67
N ALA A 25 9.56 1.94 -28.86
CA ALA A 25 8.28 1.52 -29.39
C ALA A 25 7.69 2.74 -30.12
N ARG A 26 7.20 2.55 -31.35
CA ARG A 26 6.56 3.63 -32.14
C ARG A 26 5.30 4.21 -31.45
N ASN A 27 4.80 3.47 -30.46
CA ASN A 27 3.65 3.75 -29.64
C ASN A 27 4.02 3.49 -28.16
N ASP A 28 3.51 4.30 -27.25
CA ASP A 28 3.60 4.16 -25.79
C ASP A 28 2.43 3.31 -25.24
N ASP A 29 2.47 2.95 -23.95
CA ASP A 29 1.44 2.18 -23.26
C ASP A 29 1.09 2.84 -21.91
N ILE A 30 -0.19 2.96 -21.59
CA ILE A 30 -0.68 3.38 -20.27
C ILE A 30 -1.64 2.34 -19.70
N VAL A 31 -1.56 2.08 -18.40
CA VAL A 31 -2.47 1.16 -17.69
C VAL A 31 -3.25 1.96 -16.66
N VAL A 32 -4.53 2.20 -16.93
CA VAL A 32 -5.45 2.89 -16.03
C VAL A 32 -5.83 1.94 -14.89
N LEU A 33 -5.47 2.33 -13.66
CA LEU A 33 -5.74 1.57 -12.44
C LEU A 33 -7.06 2.01 -11.80
N SER A 34 -7.36 3.31 -11.81
CA SER A 34 -8.63 3.86 -11.35
C SER A 34 -8.87 5.27 -11.88
N THR A 35 -10.14 5.67 -11.99
CA THR A 35 -10.56 7.06 -12.24
C THR A 35 -11.49 7.51 -11.12
N THR A 36 -11.06 8.48 -10.31
CA THR A 36 -11.83 8.97 -9.15
C THR A 36 -12.38 10.36 -9.44
N TYR A 37 -13.70 10.50 -9.41
CA TYR A 37 -14.40 11.79 -9.59
C TYR A 37 -14.72 12.44 -8.25
N PHE A 38 -14.42 13.72 -8.14
CA PHE A 38 -14.61 14.59 -6.99
C PHE A 38 -15.54 15.73 -7.36
N GLU A 39 -16.84 15.54 -7.11
CA GLU A 39 -17.87 16.58 -7.26
C GLU A 39 -17.57 17.80 -6.37
N ASN A 40 -17.47 17.55 -5.07
CA ASN A 40 -17.05 18.51 -4.06
C ASN A 40 -15.80 17.97 -3.36
N SER A 41 -14.75 18.80 -3.23
CA SER A 41 -13.49 18.38 -2.62
C SER A 41 -12.86 19.48 -1.75
N LYS A 42 -12.30 19.07 -0.62
CA LYS A 42 -11.39 19.88 0.21
C LYS A 42 -9.98 19.98 -0.40
N SER A 43 -9.72 19.16 -1.41
CA SER A 43 -8.40 18.85 -1.94
C SER A 43 -8.21 19.32 -3.37
N PHE A 44 -9.23 19.24 -4.21
CA PHE A 44 -9.21 19.66 -5.60
C PHE A 44 -10.27 20.76 -5.83
N PRO A 45 -10.18 21.52 -6.93
CA PRO A 45 -11.31 22.33 -7.40
C PRO A 45 -12.59 21.47 -7.55
N PRO A 46 -13.79 22.07 -7.46
CA PRO A 46 -15.03 21.37 -7.77
C PRO A 46 -15.00 20.71 -9.14
N SER A 47 -15.74 19.59 -9.25
CA SER A 47 -15.84 18.75 -10.44
C SER A 47 -14.48 18.37 -11.04
N THR A 48 -13.57 17.87 -10.20
CA THR A 48 -12.27 17.34 -10.64
C THR A 48 -12.32 15.83 -10.79
N ALA A 49 -11.78 15.29 -11.88
CA ALA A 49 -11.50 13.87 -12.02
C ALA A 49 -9.98 13.61 -11.98
N VAL A 50 -9.60 12.51 -11.34
CA VAL A 50 -8.20 12.06 -11.21
C VAL A 50 -8.08 10.65 -11.74
N ILE A 51 -7.28 10.48 -12.79
CA ILE A 51 -6.91 9.18 -13.36
C ILE A 51 -5.59 8.76 -12.73
N LEU A 52 -5.57 7.64 -12.01
CA LEU A 52 -4.33 6.99 -11.56
C LEU A 52 -3.94 5.93 -12.59
N PHE A 53 -2.74 6.02 -13.14
CA PHE A 53 -2.26 5.11 -14.18
C PHE A 53 -0.75 4.84 -14.03
N ASN A 54 -0.31 3.70 -14.57
CA ASN A 54 1.10 3.42 -14.78
C ASN A 54 1.48 3.60 -16.25
N SER A 55 2.71 4.04 -16.48
CA SER A 55 3.34 4.06 -17.81
C SER A 55 4.87 4.06 -17.66
N VAL A 56 5.58 4.15 -18.79
CA VAL A 56 7.04 4.26 -18.80
C VAL A 56 7.54 5.53 -18.09
N GLN A 57 8.73 5.46 -17.49
CA GLN A 57 9.39 6.55 -16.76
C GLN A 57 9.44 7.88 -17.54
N VAL A 58 9.56 7.83 -18.86
CA VAL A 58 9.69 9.02 -19.72
C VAL A 58 8.36 9.55 -20.27
N PHE A 59 7.21 8.95 -19.89
CA PHE A 59 5.90 9.30 -20.44
C PHE A 59 5.55 10.79 -20.27
N HIS A 60 5.78 11.34 -19.07
CA HIS A 60 5.53 12.76 -18.77
C HIS A 60 6.42 13.75 -19.54
N LEU A 61 7.55 13.28 -20.10
CA LEU A 61 8.41 14.10 -20.97
C LEU A 61 7.89 14.15 -22.41
N LYS A 62 7.14 13.12 -22.83
CA LYS A 62 6.48 13.05 -24.14
C LYS A 62 5.11 13.73 -24.14
N TYR A 63 4.36 13.58 -23.03
CA TYR A 63 2.99 14.06 -22.88
C TYR A 63 2.84 14.82 -21.56
N SER A 64 2.48 16.11 -21.66
CA SER A 64 2.15 16.94 -20.48
C SER A 64 0.69 16.81 -20.04
N HIS A 65 -0.20 16.38 -20.94
CA HIS A 65 -1.64 16.26 -20.70
C HIS A 65 -2.22 15.01 -21.38
N LEU A 66 -3.29 14.47 -20.80
CA LEU A 66 -4.23 13.57 -21.48
C LEU A 66 -5.46 14.36 -21.94
N ASN A 67 -5.91 14.12 -23.16
CA ASN A 67 -7.18 14.60 -23.67
C ASN A 67 -8.29 13.66 -23.20
N VAL A 68 -9.33 14.22 -22.59
CA VAL A 68 -10.54 13.50 -22.18
C VAL A 68 -11.73 14.19 -22.83
N VAL A 69 -12.66 13.40 -23.35
CA VAL A 69 -13.96 13.88 -23.83
C VAL A 69 -14.98 13.60 -22.74
N ALA A 70 -15.57 14.67 -22.19
CA ALA A 70 -16.72 14.60 -21.31
C ALA A 70 -18.00 14.65 -22.15
N GLU A 71 -18.81 13.61 -22.06
CA GLU A 71 -20.14 13.55 -22.69
C GLU A 71 -21.15 14.17 -21.72
N THR A 72 -21.78 15.27 -22.13
CA THR A 72 -22.75 16.04 -21.33
C THR A 72 -24.13 16.01 -21.99
N MET A 73 -25.17 16.46 -21.28
CA MET A 73 -26.51 16.61 -21.87
C MET A 73 -26.56 17.59 -23.06
N GLN A 74 -25.55 18.46 -23.18
CA GLN A 74 -25.44 19.49 -24.21
C GLN A 74 -24.49 19.08 -25.36
N GLY A 75 -23.84 17.91 -25.25
CA GLY A 75 -22.89 17.37 -26.22
C GLY A 75 -21.50 17.08 -25.65
N ASN A 76 -20.54 16.78 -26.53
CA ASN A 76 -19.19 16.37 -26.16
C ASN A 76 -18.26 17.58 -25.96
N VAL A 77 -17.72 17.71 -24.74
CA VAL A 77 -16.74 18.72 -24.35
C VAL A 77 -15.35 18.09 -24.25
N GLU A 78 -14.34 18.68 -24.89
CA GLU A 78 -12.94 18.29 -24.71
C GLU A 78 -12.35 19.01 -23.50
N VAL A 79 -11.70 18.25 -22.62
CA VAL A 79 -10.98 18.73 -21.44
C VAL A 79 -9.59 18.11 -21.37
N GLN A 80 -8.64 18.81 -20.76
CA GLN A 80 -7.25 18.37 -20.64
C GLN A 80 -6.90 18.06 -19.19
N PHE A 81 -6.37 16.86 -18.97
CA PHE A 81 -5.94 16.39 -17.66
C PHE A 81 -4.42 16.48 -17.59
N LYS A 82 -3.90 17.35 -16.72
CA LYS A 82 -2.45 17.55 -16.54
C LYS A 82 -1.83 16.30 -15.92
N ILE A 83 -0.75 15.79 -16.52
CA ILE A 83 -0.02 14.61 -16.04
C ILE A 83 1.01 15.05 -14.99
N GLU A 84 1.03 14.36 -13.85
CA GLU A 84 2.01 14.55 -12.79
C GLU A 84 2.55 13.18 -12.31
N PRO A 85 3.88 12.99 -12.18
CA PRO A 85 4.42 11.75 -11.63
C PRO A 85 4.05 11.60 -10.15
N VAL A 86 3.92 10.35 -9.69
CA VAL A 86 3.69 10.04 -8.27
C VAL A 86 4.99 10.03 -7.45
N ILE A 87 6.15 10.02 -8.11
CA ILE A 87 7.48 9.95 -7.50
C ILE A 87 8.45 11.01 -8.09
N ASN A 88 9.28 11.64 -7.24
CA ASN A 88 10.22 12.71 -7.66
C ASN A 88 11.49 12.13 -8.30
N THR A 89 12.32 11.51 -7.46
CA THR A 89 13.41 10.63 -7.90
C THR A 89 12.80 9.32 -8.34
N ILE A 90 12.51 9.21 -9.63
CA ILE A 90 12.24 7.91 -10.22
C ILE A 90 13.49 7.04 -10.01
N PRO A 91 13.40 5.86 -9.38
CA PRO A 91 14.51 4.94 -9.31
C PRO A 91 14.79 4.46 -10.75
N PHE A 92 15.89 4.93 -11.34
CA PHE A 92 16.28 4.65 -12.75
C PHE A 92 16.39 3.16 -13.11
N PHE A 93 16.24 2.26 -12.13
CA PHE A 93 16.23 0.81 -12.25
C PHE A 93 14.87 0.23 -12.68
N CYS A 94 13.77 0.97 -12.52
CA CYS A 94 12.41 0.51 -12.86
C CYS A 94 11.87 1.29 -14.06
N LYS A 95 11.59 0.61 -15.17
CA LYS A 95 11.13 1.27 -16.40
C LYS A 95 9.69 1.79 -16.31
N TRP A 96 8.86 1.23 -15.43
CA TRP A 96 7.44 1.59 -15.27
C TRP A 96 7.17 2.27 -13.92
N VAL A 97 6.40 3.37 -13.95
CA VAL A 97 6.13 4.22 -12.79
C VAL A 97 4.68 4.74 -12.77
N PRO A 98 4.16 5.10 -11.59
CA PRO A 98 2.85 5.72 -11.48
C PRO A 98 2.82 7.22 -11.77
N TYR A 99 1.68 7.61 -12.33
CA TYR A 99 1.28 8.96 -12.64
C TYR A 99 -0.17 9.20 -12.19
N ILE A 100 -0.48 10.45 -11.85
CA ILE A 100 -1.85 10.95 -11.83
C ILE A 100 -2.05 11.87 -13.03
N ALA A 101 -3.24 11.82 -13.64
CA ALA A 101 -3.70 12.87 -14.55
C ALA A 101 -4.93 13.55 -13.93
N VAL A 102 -4.84 14.87 -13.72
CA VAL A 102 -5.83 15.66 -12.98
C VAL A 102 -6.44 16.70 -13.91
N GLY A 103 -7.78 16.77 -13.98
CA GLY A 103 -8.48 17.78 -14.76
C GLY A 103 -9.89 18.05 -14.25
N GLN A 104 -10.38 19.27 -14.47
CA GLN A 104 -11.78 19.60 -14.24
C GLN A 104 -12.66 19.12 -15.38
N VAL A 105 -13.88 18.72 -15.06
CA VAL A 105 -14.91 18.23 -15.98
C VAL A 105 -16.21 19.03 -15.79
N PRO A 106 -17.09 19.11 -16.79
CA PRO A 106 -18.42 19.71 -16.64
C PRO A 106 -19.21 19.05 -15.49
N GLU A 107 -19.97 19.84 -14.73
CA GLU A 107 -20.82 19.34 -13.64
C GLU A 107 -21.88 18.34 -14.13
N ASP A 108 -22.37 18.51 -15.37
CA ASP A 108 -23.40 17.68 -16.01
C ASP A 108 -22.84 16.56 -16.91
N HIS A 109 -21.56 16.19 -16.75
CA HIS A 109 -20.99 15.05 -17.46
C HIS A 109 -21.66 13.74 -17.02
N VAL A 110 -21.99 12.91 -18.00
CA VAL A 110 -22.54 11.56 -17.81
C VAL A 110 -21.43 10.51 -17.90
N LEU A 111 -20.41 10.78 -18.72
CA LEU A 111 -19.37 9.83 -19.07
C LEU A 111 -18.07 10.55 -19.46
N LEU A 112 -16.92 9.97 -19.10
CA LEU A 112 -15.61 10.44 -19.53
C LEU A 112 -14.94 9.41 -20.43
N LYS A 113 -14.42 9.84 -21.57
CA LYS A 113 -13.72 9.02 -22.56
C LYS A 113 -12.30 9.52 -22.74
N LEU A 114 -11.27 8.69 -22.50
CA LEU A 114 -9.92 9.01 -22.97
C LEU A 114 -9.92 8.94 -24.49
N SER A 115 -9.78 10.10 -25.15
CA SER A 115 -9.69 10.17 -26.60
C SER A 115 -8.84 11.34 -27.11
N THR A 116 -8.30 11.14 -28.31
CA THR A 116 -7.69 12.20 -29.13
C THR A 116 -8.56 12.62 -30.32
N ASN A 117 -9.80 12.13 -30.42
CA ASN A 117 -10.81 12.58 -31.36
C ASN A 117 -12.20 12.63 -30.68
N LYS A 118 -13.11 13.50 -31.14
CA LYS A 118 -14.41 13.73 -30.45
C LYS A 118 -15.44 12.58 -30.53
N LYS A 119 -15.09 11.43 -31.13
CA LYS A 119 -16.03 10.38 -31.52
C LYS A 119 -15.75 9.02 -30.87
N ASP A 120 -14.54 8.51 -31.00
CA ASP A 120 -14.15 7.20 -30.47
C ASP A 120 -13.20 7.38 -29.29
N GLY A 121 -13.46 6.77 -28.15
CA GLY A 121 -12.56 6.83 -26.99
C GLY A 121 -12.76 5.65 -26.05
N MET A 122 -11.83 5.48 -25.11
CA MET A 122 -11.96 4.48 -24.05
C MET A 122 -12.74 5.05 -22.87
N GLU A 123 -13.88 4.45 -22.55
CA GLU A 123 -14.77 4.87 -21.46
C GLU A 123 -14.15 4.61 -20.08
N LEU A 124 -13.96 5.66 -19.28
CA LEU A 124 -13.36 5.57 -17.96
C LEU A 124 -14.37 5.08 -16.93
N SER A 125 -14.03 4.00 -16.21
CA SER A 125 -14.78 3.52 -15.05
C SER A 125 -14.67 4.52 -13.90
N LEU A 126 -15.68 5.40 -13.77
CA LEU A 126 -15.72 6.41 -12.71
C LEU A 126 -16.13 5.79 -11.37
N ARG A 127 -15.40 6.15 -10.31
CA ARG A 127 -15.81 5.94 -8.92
C ARG A 127 -15.78 7.27 -8.17
N THR A 128 -16.64 7.42 -7.17
CA THR A 128 -16.54 8.53 -6.20
C THR A 128 -15.64 8.14 -5.01
N PRO A 129 -15.00 9.10 -4.31
CA PRO A 129 -14.34 8.81 -3.04
C PRO A 129 -15.35 8.31 -2.01
N PHE A 130 -14.86 7.60 -0.98
CA PHE A 130 -15.70 7.13 0.11
C PHE A 130 -16.24 8.31 0.91
N GLN A 131 -17.54 8.26 1.22
CA GLN A 131 -18.27 9.32 1.92
C GLN A 131 -18.36 9.09 3.43
N THR A 132 -18.17 7.86 3.92
CA THR A 132 -18.25 7.54 5.36
C THR A 132 -17.10 8.18 6.14
N PRO A 133 -17.33 9.15 7.04
CA PRO A 133 -16.25 9.86 7.72
C PRO A 133 -15.41 8.94 8.63
N ARG A 134 -14.09 9.12 8.60
CA ARG A 134 -13.10 8.36 9.39
C ARG A 134 -12.10 9.33 10.02
N LYS A 135 -11.81 9.16 11.32
CA LYS A 135 -10.77 9.96 12.00
C LYS A 135 -9.37 9.59 11.54
N VAL A 136 -9.11 8.29 11.37
CA VAL A 136 -7.83 7.74 10.91
C VAL A 136 -8.08 6.53 10.02
N VAL A 137 -7.40 6.46 8.88
CA VAL A 137 -7.36 5.27 8.02
C VAL A 137 -5.92 4.77 7.89
N ALA A 138 -5.71 3.46 8.06
CA ALA A 138 -4.43 2.78 7.82
C ALA A 138 -4.50 2.00 6.50
N CYS A 139 -3.77 2.48 5.50
CA CYS A 139 -3.67 1.88 4.16
C CYS A 139 -2.41 1.02 4.07
N PHE A 140 -2.58 -0.30 4.10
CA PHE A 140 -1.46 -1.24 4.05
C PHE A 140 -0.96 -1.46 2.61
N SER A 141 0.35 -1.67 2.47
CA SER A 141 0.97 -2.13 1.23
C SER A 141 0.30 -3.39 0.66
N PRO A 142 0.25 -3.61 -0.66
CA PRO A 142 -0.30 -4.84 -1.26
C PRO A 142 0.27 -6.12 -0.64
N LEU A 143 -0.61 -6.94 -0.07
CA LEU A 143 -0.29 -8.24 0.51
C LEU A 143 -0.21 -9.29 -0.60
N PHE A 144 0.87 -10.04 -0.64
CA PHE A 144 1.15 -11.09 -1.63
C PHE A 144 1.75 -12.29 -0.90
N LEU A 145 1.41 -13.50 -1.36
CA LEU A 145 1.85 -14.79 -0.79
C LEU A 145 1.70 -14.85 0.74
N ASN A 146 0.71 -14.15 1.30
CA ASN A 146 0.72 -13.81 2.72
C ASN A 146 0.20 -14.97 3.57
N GLU A 147 1.12 -15.59 4.29
CA GLU A 147 0.92 -16.73 5.18
C GLU A 147 1.31 -16.45 6.65
N ARG A 148 2.05 -15.36 6.90
CA ARG A 148 2.58 -15.00 8.24
C ARG A 148 1.51 -14.31 9.08
N TRP A 149 0.55 -15.11 9.50
CA TRP A 149 -0.62 -14.69 10.25
C TRP A 149 -0.28 -14.00 11.58
N GLN A 150 0.87 -14.26 12.22
CA GLN A 150 1.23 -13.64 13.50
C GLN A 150 1.35 -12.11 13.43
N LEU A 151 1.88 -11.59 12.32
CA LEU A 151 2.02 -10.14 12.12
C LEU A 151 0.67 -9.48 11.99
N LEU A 152 -0.12 -9.95 11.03
CA LEU A 152 -1.46 -9.46 10.82
C LEU A 152 -2.27 -9.58 12.13
N LEU A 153 -2.25 -10.72 12.84
CA LEU A 153 -2.93 -10.94 14.15
C LEU A 153 -2.62 -9.87 15.19
N THR A 154 -1.45 -9.25 15.09
CA THR A 154 -1.00 -8.21 16.00
C THR A 154 -1.58 -6.83 15.65
N THR A 155 -1.99 -6.51 14.42
CA THR A 155 -2.12 -5.11 13.94
C THR A 155 -3.50 -4.42 13.97
N VAL A 156 -4.64 -5.00 14.37
CA VAL A 156 -6.01 -4.44 14.11
C VAL A 156 -6.98 -4.26 15.34
N GLU A 157 -8.19 -4.90 15.46
CA GLU A 157 -9.41 -4.71 16.35
C GLU A 157 -9.80 -3.34 16.98
N ALA A 158 -10.93 -2.77 16.55
CA ALA A 158 -11.56 -1.60 17.20
C ALA A 158 -12.72 -1.94 18.12
N SER A 159 -12.77 -1.27 19.28
CA SER A 159 -13.96 -1.18 20.14
C SER A 159 -14.49 0.25 20.24
N ALA A 160 -15.73 0.46 19.79
CA ALA A 160 -16.59 1.54 20.26
C ALA A 160 -17.97 0.94 20.55
N PHE A 161 -18.53 1.29 21.71
CA PHE A 161 -19.75 0.70 22.27
C PHE A 161 -21.02 1.11 21.49
N ARG A 162 -21.78 0.14 20.98
CA ARG A 162 -23.25 0.03 21.13
C ARG A 162 -23.71 -1.36 20.68
N ASN A 163 -24.91 -1.74 21.10
CA ASN A 163 -25.38 -3.13 21.19
C ASN A 163 -25.43 -3.91 19.84
N LEU A 164 -25.54 -5.23 19.97
CA LEU A 164 -25.62 -6.30 18.95
C LEU A 164 -24.30 -6.85 18.36
N PHE A 165 -24.16 -8.16 18.58
CA PHE A 165 -23.27 -9.16 17.95
C PHE A 165 -22.51 -8.66 16.71
N SER A 166 -21.20 -8.44 16.87
CA SER A 166 -20.31 -7.99 15.79
C SER A 166 -18.87 -8.47 15.99
N ILE A 167 -18.47 -9.45 15.18
CA ILE A 167 -17.13 -10.02 15.09
C ILE A 167 -16.14 -8.99 14.49
N ARG A 168 -14.89 -8.89 15.01
CA ARG A 168 -13.92 -7.80 14.72
C ARG A 168 -12.43 -8.13 14.97
N PHE A 169 -11.84 -9.02 14.18
CA PHE A 169 -10.48 -9.61 14.30
C PHE A 169 -9.27 -8.70 14.55
N PHE A 170 -8.10 -9.38 14.73
CA PHE A 170 -6.74 -8.82 14.68
C PHE A 170 -6.57 -7.71 15.81
N GLN A 171 -5.43 -7.02 16.13
CA GLN A 171 -5.35 -6.26 17.44
C GLN A 171 -4.86 -4.80 17.75
N ILE A 172 -3.80 -4.19 17.22
CA ILE A 172 -3.29 -2.89 17.76
C ILE A 172 -3.91 -1.63 17.15
N TYR A 173 -3.88 -1.46 15.82
CA TYR A 173 -4.15 -0.16 15.21
C TYR A 173 -5.57 0.32 15.46
N SER A 174 -6.48 -0.64 15.42
CA SER A 174 -7.88 -0.39 15.50
C SER A 174 -8.30 -0.24 16.97
N HIS A 175 -7.52 -0.76 17.94
CA HIS A 175 -7.71 -0.44 19.37
C HIS A 175 -7.41 1.03 19.64
N TYR A 176 -6.44 1.59 18.92
CA TYR A 176 -6.16 3.02 18.84
C TYR A 176 -6.97 3.77 17.77
N GLY A 177 -8.04 3.16 17.24
CA GLY A 177 -9.12 3.83 16.51
C GLY A 177 -8.98 3.95 14.99
N ALA A 178 -7.97 3.34 14.36
CA ALA A 178 -7.87 3.35 12.89
C ALA A 178 -8.88 2.38 12.23
N PHE A 179 -9.49 2.82 11.13
CA PHE A 179 -10.07 1.94 10.11
C PHE A 179 -8.95 1.43 9.20
N MET A 180 -8.97 0.18 8.75
CA MET A 180 -7.86 -0.35 7.93
C MET A 180 -8.32 -0.73 6.53
N HIS A 181 -7.46 -0.47 5.54
CA HIS A 181 -7.64 -0.88 4.16
C HIS A 181 -6.44 -1.76 3.77
N PHE A 182 -6.71 -3.02 3.43
CA PHE A 182 -5.71 -3.94 2.88
C PHE A 182 -5.92 -4.09 1.39
N TYR A 183 -4.87 -3.83 0.61
CA TYR A 183 -4.78 -4.33 -0.76
C TYR A 183 -4.26 -5.77 -0.69
N VAL A 184 -4.92 -6.69 -1.38
CA VAL A 184 -4.53 -8.11 -1.43
C VAL A 184 -4.36 -8.51 -2.88
N ARG A 185 -3.22 -9.12 -3.20
CA ARG A 185 -2.92 -9.81 -4.46
C ARG A 185 -3.03 -11.32 -4.27
N SER A 186 -2.47 -11.84 -3.17
CA SER A 186 -2.70 -13.22 -2.73
C SER A 186 -2.39 -13.43 -1.24
N MET A 187 -3.14 -14.33 -0.60
CA MET A 187 -2.90 -14.76 0.78
C MET A 187 -3.62 -16.08 1.10
N ILE A 188 -3.21 -16.78 2.17
CA ILE A 188 -3.87 -18.03 2.57
C ILE A 188 -5.36 -17.79 2.92
N THR A 189 -6.26 -18.67 2.47
CA THR A 189 -7.72 -18.45 2.53
C THR A 189 -8.23 -18.26 3.96
N ASP A 190 -7.72 -19.05 4.91
CA ASP A 190 -8.10 -18.91 6.32
C ASP A 190 -7.77 -17.51 6.83
N LEU A 191 -6.60 -16.95 6.46
CA LEU A 191 -6.20 -15.61 6.88
C LEU A 191 -6.99 -14.51 6.17
N PHE A 192 -7.33 -14.69 4.88
CA PHE A 192 -8.25 -13.80 4.15
C PHE A 192 -9.61 -13.74 4.85
N THR A 193 -10.15 -14.90 5.25
CA THR A 193 -11.44 -15.02 5.94
C THR A 193 -11.42 -14.28 7.28
N LEU A 194 -10.35 -14.42 8.08
CA LEU A 194 -10.16 -13.64 9.30
C LEU A 194 -10.18 -12.12 9.00
N ILE A 195 -9.66 -11.65 7.85
CA ILE A 195 -9.63 -10.19 7.56
C ILE A 195 -11.02 -9.74 7.11
N LYS A 196 -11.67 -10.53 6.25
CA LYS A 196 -12.94 -10.22 5.59
C LYS A 196 -14.10 -10.13 6.58
N GLU A 197 -14.13 -10.97 7.60
CA GLU A 197 -15.16 -10.94 8.64
C GLU A 197 -15.00 -9.76 9.64
N ASN A 198 -13.96 -8.91 9.49
CA ASN A 198 -13.77 -7.75 10.35
C ASN A 198 -14.49 -6.48 9.86
N LYS A 199 -15.52 -6.06 10.61
CA LYS A 199 -16.32 -4.86 10.28
C LYS A 199 -15.56 -3.52 10.27
N ASN A 200 -14.35 -3.41 10.85
CA ASN A 200 -13.56 -2.17 10.81
C ASN A 200 -12.44 -2.20 9.76
N THR A 201 -12.53 -3.12 8.80
CA THR A 201 -11.58 -3.33 7.73
C THR A 201 -12.26 -3.25 6.36
N ARG A 202 -11.54 -2.78 5.35
CA ARG A 202 -11.82 -2.99 3.93
C ARG A 202 -10.70 -3.84 3.33
N ILE A 203 -11.07 -4.76 2.45
CA ILE A 203 -10.13 -5.46 1.56
C ILE A 203 -10.47 -5.03 0.14
N SER A 204 -9.47 -4.67 -0.65
CA SER A 204 -9.59 -4.46 -2.10
C SER A 204 -8.63 -5.39 -2.85
N PRO A 205 -9.03 -5.93 -4.02
CA PRO A 205 -8.12 -6.65 -4.88
C PRO A 205 -7.03 -5.70 -5.40
N TRP A 206 -5.82 -6.24 -5.61
CA TRP A 206 -4.71 -5.53 -6.23
C TRP A 206 -4.02 -6.42 -7.26
N PRO A 207 -4.51 -6.43 -8.51
CA PRO A 207 -4.07 -7.36 -9.52
C PRO A 207 -2.69 -7.03 -10.10
N SER A 208 -2.03 -8.05 -10.63
CA SER A 208 -0.95 -7.89 -11.61
C SER A 208 -1.47 -7.16 -12.85
N ILE A 209 -0.63 -6.32 -13.46
CA ILE A 209 -0.94 -5.66 -14.73
C ILE A 209 -0.91 -6.71 -15.85
N ARG A 210 -1.91 -6.71 -16.74
CA ARG A 210 -1.91 -7.54 -17.95
C ARG A 210 -2.05 -6.65 -19.18
N ILE A 211 -0.97 -6.52 -19.94
CA ILE A 211 -1.00 -5.99 -21.31
C ILE A 211 -1.11 -7.20 -22.25
N GLY A 212 -2.14 -7.22 -23.10
CA GLY A 212 -2.48 -8.44 -23.86
C GLY A 212 -1.38 -8.89 -24.82
N GLU A 213 -1.30 -10.21 -25.07
CA GLU A 213 -0.23 -10.87 -25.84
C GLU A 213 0.10 -10.18 -27.18
N SER A 214 -0.93 -9.67 -27.88
CA SER A 214 -0.77 -8.94 -29.16
C SER A 214 0.04 -7.63 -29.10
N ARG A 215 0.39 -7.16 -27.90
CA ARG A 215 1.11 -5.89 -27.67
C ARG A 215 2.49 -6.07 -27.02
N ALA A 216 2.72 -7.17 -26.31
CA ALA A 216 4.03 -7.47 -25.74
C ALA A 216 5.06 -7.64 -26.88
N ALA A 217 5.94 -6.64 -27.07
CA ALA A 217 6.89 -6.59 -28.20
C ALA A 217 7.86 -7.80 -28.25
N SER A 218 8.04 -8.44 -27.09
CA SER A 218 8.42 -9.83 -26.94
C SER A 218 7.34 -10.51 -26.09
N PRO A 219 6.97 -11.79 -26.34
CA PRO A 219 6.15 -12.59 -25.42
C PRO A 219 6.72 -12.70 -24.00
N MET A 220 7.98 -12.29 -23.80
CA MET A 220 8.68 -12.26 -22.51
C MET A 220 8.59 -10.91 -21.77
N PHE A 221 7.97 -9.87 -22.35
CA PHE A 221 7.85 -8.59 -21.67
C PHE A 221 6.63 -8.54 -20.73
N ASP A 222 6.90 -8.57 -19.43
CA ASP A 222 5.91 -8.41 -18.36
C ASP A 222 6.14 -7.08 -17.62
N PRO A 223 5.21 -6.10 -17.68
CA PRO A 223 5.35 -4.83 -16.98
C PRO A 223 5.43 -5.00 -15.45
N ASN A 224 4.93 -6.10 -14.87
CA ASN A 224 5.06 -6.33 -13.42
C ASN A 224 6.52 -6.52 -12.97
N THR A 225 7.39 -6.98 -13.86
CA THR A 225 8.84 -7.06 -13.59
C THR A 225 9.50 -5.68 -13.55
N GLU A 226 8.87 -4.66 -14.13
CA GLU A 226 9.38 -3.28 -14.24
C GLU A 226 8.71 -2.29 -13.26
N LEU A 227 7.86 -2.79 -12.34
CA LEU A 227 7.14 -1.98 -11.34
C LEU A 227 7.79 -2.09 -9.95
N GLU A 228 8.09 -0.93 -9.36
CA GLU A 228 8.69 -0.87 -8.03
C GLU A 228 7.78 -1.52 -6.96
N PHE A 229 8.31 -2.52 -6.23
CA PHE A 229 7.67 -3.17 -5.07
C PHE A 229 6.22 -3.67 -5.29
N ARG A 230 5.91 -4.26 -6.45
CA ARG A 230 4.54 -4.67 -6.87
C ARG A 230 3.57 -3.48 -6.98
N ASN A 231 4.04 -2.36 -7.52
CA ASN A 231 3.21 -1.16 -7.73
C ASN A 231 2.70 -0.54 -6.41
N GLN A 232 3.50 -0.60 -5.34
CA GLN A 232 3.11 -0.17 -3.98
C GLN A 232 2.74 1.32 -3.91
N ALA A 233 3.44 2.18 -4.66
CA ALA A 233 3.16 3.62 -4.72
C ALA A 233 1.77 3.94 -5.32
N SER A 234 1.35 3.19 -6.34
CA SER A 234 -0.02 3.26 -6.86
C SER A 234 -1.03 2.84 -5.82
N ALA A 235 -0.83 1.72 -5.11
CA ALA A 235 -1.78 1.27 -4.09
C ALA A 235 -1.96 2.30 -2.96
N MET A 236 -0.85 2.92 -2.52
CA MET A 236 -0.89 3.99 -1.52
C MET A 236 -1.63 5.24 -2.04
N THR A 237 -1.37 5.65 -3.28
CA THR A 237 -2.04 6.78 -3.93
C THR A 237 -3.53 6.49 -4.20
N ASP A 238 -3.88 5.27 -4.63
CA ASP A 238 -5.25 4.79 -4.82
C ASP A 238 -6.06 4.83 -3.50
N CYS A 239 -5.42 4.47 -2.39
CA CYS A 239 -6.02 4.55 -1.06
C CYS A 239 -6.23 6.01 -0.62
N LEU A 240 -5.22 6.86 -0.83
CA LEU A 240 -5.29 8.29 -0.54
C LEU A 240 -6.46 8.93 -1.31
N LEU A 241 -6.57 8.71 -2.62
CA LEU A 241 -7.64 9.25 -3.46
C LEU A 241 -9.03 8.77 -2.97
N GLN A 242 -9.18 7.51 -2.61
CA GLN A 242 -10.44 6.97 -2.10
C GLN A 242 -10.88 7.57 -0.76
N TYR A 243 -9.95 7.89 0.15
CA TYR A 243 -10.27 8.46 1.47
C TYR A 243 -10.09 9.98 1.56
N LYS A 244 -9.75 10.65 0.45
CA LYS A 244 -9.34 12.06 0.41
C LYS A 244 -10.36 13.02 1.03
N GLU A 245 -11.65 12.70 0.90
CA GLU A 245 -12.74 13.52 1.45
C GLU A 245 -13.32 13.00 2.77
N SER A 246 -13.13 11.72 3.10
CA SER A 246 -13.67 11.07 4.30
C SER A 246 -12.70 10.96 5.48
N ALA A 247 -11.38 10.96 5.26
CA ALA A 247 -10.40 10.79 6.32
C ALA A 247 -9.80 12.12 6.79
N GLU A 248 -9.67 12.31 8.11
CA GLU A 248 -8.88 13.43 8.67
C GLU A 248 -7.37 13.14 8.65
N PHE A 249 -6.98 11.87 8.80
CA PHE A 249 -5.60 11.42 8.62
C PHE A 249 -5.57 10.06 7.91
N VAL A 250 -4.59 9.86 7.04
CA VAL A 250 -4.28 8.55 6.44
C VAL A 250 -2.83 8.18 6.76
N VAL A 251 -2.60 6.93 7.15
CA VAL A 251 -1.29 6.39 7.52
C VAL A 251 -0.96 5.17 6.65
N PHE A 252 0.31 5.01 6.29
CA PHE A 252 0.77 4.02 5.30
C PHE A 252 1.80 3.04 5.88
N PRO A 253 1.39 2.11 6.77
CA PRO A 253 2.27 1.12 7.35
C PRO A 253 2.46 -0.13 6.47
N ASP A 254 3.55 -0.85 6.68
CA ASP A 254 3.66 -2.25 6.23
C ASP A 254 3.11 -3.18 7.35
N PRO A 255 2.78 -4.45 7.06
CA PRO A 255 2.20 -5.37 8.05
C PRO A 255 3.13 -5.72 9.24
N ASP A 256 4.44 -5.51 9.09
CA ASP A 256 5.45 -5.65 10.14
C ASP A 256 5.74 -4.36 10.92
N ASP A 257 5.01 -3.27 10.64
CA ASP A 257 5.20 -1.98 11.28
C ASP A 257 4.08 -1.63 12.25
N ILE A 258 4.43 -1.38 13.51
CA ILE A 258 3.50 -0.96 14.56
C ILE A 258 3.89 0.39 15.14
N LEU A 259 2.97 1.35 15.07
CA LEU A 259 3.04 2.58 15.85
C LEU A 259 2.12 2.45 17.07
N VAL A 260 2.61 2.75 18.27
CA VAL A 260 1.79 2.88 19.48
C VAL A 260 1.72 4.36 19.85
N PRO A 261 0.53 4.97 20.04
CA PRO A 261 0.39 6.35 20.45
C PRO A 261 1.19 6.69 21.72
N ALA A 262 1.97 7.77 21.67
CA ALA A 262 2.79 8.29 22.75
C ALA A 262 2.28 9.65 23.24
N LEU A 263 1.85 10.50 22.30
CA LEU A 263 1.30 11.83 22.51
C LEU A 263 -0.20 11.75 22.86
N GLY A 264 -0.92 10.80 22.28
CA GLY A 264 -2.38 10.62 22.41
C GLY A 264 -2.82 9.37 23.17
N LYS A 265 -4.14 9.25 23.41
CA LYS A 265 -4.79 7.99 23.85
C LYS A 265 -5.15 7.07 22.68
N ASN A 266 -5.13 7.58 21.46
CA ASN A 266 -5.52 6.94 20.20
C ASN A 266 -4.78 7.65 19.05
N TYR A 267 -4.82 7.10 17.83
CA TYR A 267 -4.12 7.71 16.69
C TYR A 267 -4.66 9.08 16.30
N TYR A 268 -5.94 9.35 16.51
CA TYR A 268 -6.50 10.66 16.18
C TYR A 268 -5.87 11.75 17.06
N GLU A 269 -5.77 11.51 18.37
CA GLU A 269 -5.05 12.40 19.30
C GLU A 269 -3.54 12.45 19.02
N GLU A 270 -2.91 11.33 18.66
CA GLU A 270 -1.50 11.25 18.27
C GLU A 270 -1.21 12.19 17.09
N PHE A 271 -1.95 12.02 16.00
CA PHE A 271 -1.74 12.73 14.75
C PHE A 271 -2.19 14.18 14.85
N THR A 272 -3.28 14.47 15.56
CA THR A 272 -3.67 15.86 15.87
C THR A 272 -2.55 16.60 16.59
N LYS A 273 -1.94 15.99 17.62
CA LYS A 273 -0.80 16.61 18.33
C LYS A 273 0.45 16.72 17.46
N ALA A 274 0.73 15.72 16.62
CA ALA A 274 1.85 15.76 15.69
C ALA A 274 1.73 16.91 14.67
N PHE A 275 0.56 17.08 14.04
CA PHE A 275 0.31 18.18 13.11
C PHE A 275 0.16 19.55 13.82
N ASN A 276 -0.14 19.59 15.11
CA ASN A 276 -0.08 20.83 15.90
C ASN A 276 1.38 21.23 16.23
N MET A 277 2.29 20.27 16.41
CA MET A 277 3.74 20.53 16.53
C MET A 277 4.36 20.95 15.18
N PHE A 278 3.76 20.55 14.07
CA PHE A 278 4.22 20.87 12.71
C PHE A 278 3.08 21.45 11.84
N PRO A 279 2.65 22.72 12.06
CA PRO A 279 1.48 23.28 11.36
C PRO A 279 1.59 23.30 9.83
N THR A 280 2.82 23.46 9.31
CA THR A 280 3.16 23.44 7.86
C THR A 280 3.26 22.02 7.28
N ALA A 281 3.12 20.96 8.08
CA ALA A 281 3.21 19.60 7.55
C ALA A 281 1.99 19.26 6.67
N GLY A 282 2.24 18.81 5.44
CA GLY A 282 1.31 17.99 4.67
C GLY A 282 1.43 16.51 5.05
N ALA A 283 2.66 16.09 5.34
CA ALA A 283 3.01 14.74 5.77
C ALA A 283 3.99 14.76 6.95
N ILE A 284 3.87 13.78 7.85
CA ILE A 284 4.79 13.53 8.95
C ILE A 284 5.31 12.10 8.83
N VAL A 285 6.63 11.97 8.67
CA VAL A 285 7.34 10.69 8.71
C VAL A 285 7.63 10.31 10.15
N TYR A 286 7.11 9.17 10.60
CA TYR A 286 7.56 8.55 11.85
C TYR A 286 8.65 7.54 11.50
N ASN A 287 9.88 7.79 11.93
CA ASN A 287 11.01 6.88 11.70
C ASN A 287 10.75 5.47 12.25
N MET A 288 11.43 4.47 11.69
CA MET A 288 11.32 3.08 12.14
C MET A 288 12.52 2.70 12.99
N THR A 289 12.29 2.16 14.19
CA THR A 289 13.32 1.53 15.02
C THR A 289 13.27 0.01 14.83
N GLN A 290 14.44 -0.60 14.59
CA GLN A 290 14.55 -2.06 14.45
C GLN A 290 14.33 -2.76 15.79
N THR A 291 13.61 -3.89 15.75
CA THR A 291 13.31 -4.70 16.94
C THR A 291 13.46 -6.20 16.68
N VAL A 292 13.70 -6.95 17.75
CA VAL A 292 13.60 -8.41 17.82
C VAL A 292 12.38 -8.77 18.65
N ILE A 293 11.62 -9.75 18.18
CA ILE A 293 10.43 -10.29 18.87
C ILE A 293 10.47 -11.81 18.97
N GLU A 294 9.79 -12.33 19.99
CA GLU A 294 9.52 -13.74 20.24
C GLU A 294 8.03 -14.01 20.00
N SER A 295 7.71 -15.07 19.26
CA SER A 295 6.31 -15.45 18.97
C SER A 295 6.16 -16.97 18.88
N SER A 296 4.92 -17.46 18.92
CA SER A 296 4.61 -18.86 18.64
C SER A 296 4.17 -19.08 17.19
N THR A 297 4.60 -20.20 16.62
CA THR A 297 4.04 -20.77 15.39
C THR A 297 2.76 -21.58 15.65
N THR A 298 2.41 -21.87 16.90
CA THR A 298 1.20 -22.62 17.25
C THR A 298 0.05 -21.66 17.56
N PRO A 299 -1.07 -21.67 16.81
CA PRO A 299 -2.18 -20.73 17.01
C PRO A 299 -2.73 -20.72 18.45
N ALA A 300 -2.89 -21.90 19.06
CA ALA A 300 -3.37 -22.05 20.44
C ALA A 300 -2.41 -21.49 21.51
N LYS A 301 -1.13 -21.24 21.17
CA LYS A 301 -0.10 -20.67 22.07
C LYS A 301 0.26 -19.23 21.69
N TYR A 302 -0.19 -18.71 20.56
CA TYR A 302 0.17 -17.36 20.14
C TYR A 302 -0.49 -16.33 21.05
N SER A 303 0.32 -15.38 21.53
CA SER A 303 -0.19 -14.15 22.12
C SER A 303 0.39 -12.90 21.45
N PRO A 304 -0.48 -11.97 21.05
CA PRO A 304 -0.15 -10.64 20.50
C PRO A 304 0.58 -9.77 21.51
N MET A 305 0.20 -9.87 22.78
CA MET A 305 0.74 -9.04 23.85
C MET A 305 1.98 -9.65 24.48
N GLU A 306 2.16 -10.97 24.42
CA GLU A 306 3.44 -11.61 24.71
C GLU A 306 4.46 -11.28 23.61
N LEU A 307 4.03 -11.22 22.33
CA LEU A 307 4.85 -10.72 21.23
C LEU A 307 5.29 -9.27 21.47
N LEU A 308 4.38 -8.33 21.77
CA LEU A 308 4.79 -6.96 22.12
C LEU A 308 5.67 -6.91 23.38
N ALA A 309 5.35 -7.68 24.43
CA ALA A 309 6.15 -7.73 25.65
C ALA A 309 7.56 -8.30 25.43
N SER A 310 7.79 -9.04 24.34
CA SER A 310 9.10 -9.58 23.97
C SER A 310 10.00 -8.61 23.20
N ILE A 311 9.48 -7.44 22.79
CA ILE A 311 10.22 -6.46 21.99
C ILE A 311 11.54 -6.10 22.65
N LYS A 312 12.63 -6.33 21.92
CA LYS A 312 13.98 -5.89 22.24
C LYS A 312 14.45 -4.99 21.10
N PHE A 313 14.71 -3.73 21.40
CA PHE A 313 15.26 -2.78 20.43
C PHE A 313 16.65 -3.21 19.94
N LYS A 314 17.08 -2.66 18.81
CA LYS A 314 18.40 -2.90 18.21
C LYS A 314 19.35 -1.69 18.26
N GLY A 315 18.87 -0.50 18.61
CA GLY A 315 19.63 0.75 18.50
C GLY A 315 19.68 1.32 17.07
N GLU A 316 19.12 0.60 16.08
CA GLU A 316 19.16 0.99 14.67
C GLU A 316 17.86 1.66 14.21
N GLN A 317 18.00 2.82 13.58
CA GLN A 317 16.91 3.52 12.91
C GLN A 317 16.94 3.25 11.39
N LYS A 318 15.77 3.16 10.77
CA LYS A 318 15.55 3.08 9.31
C LYS A 318 14.53 4.14 8.87
N TRP A 319 14.37 4.28 7.55
CA TRP A 319 13.42 5.21 6.94
C TRP A 319 12.00 4.98 7.47
N GLY A 320 11.27 6.06 7.76
CA GLY A 320 9.98 5.99 8.41
C GLY A 320 8.80 5.62 7.52
N LYS A 321 7.62 5.59 8.14
CA LYS A 321 6.31 5.52 7.46
C LYS A 321 5.55 6.84 7.60
N LEU A 322 4.69 7.12 6.62
CA LEU A 322 4.00 8.40 6.47
C LEU A 322 2.64 8.40 7.17
N VAL A 323 2.37 9.49 7.88
CA VAL A 323 1.02 9.96 8.23
C VAL A 323 0.77 11.25 7.46
N VAL A 324 -0.34 11.36 6.74
CA VAL A 324 -0.67 12.55 5.94
C VAL A 324 -2.04 13.11 6.28
N ARG A 325 -2.18 14.42 6.03
CA ARG A 325 -3.45 15.14 5.93
C ARG A 325 -3.91 15.09 4.47
N PRO A 326 -5.00 14.37 4.12
CA PRO A 326 -5.37 14.16 2.72
C PRO A 326 -5.67 15.43 1.94
N GLU A 327 -6.08 16.51 2.62
CA GLU A 327 -6.31 17.81 2.02
C GLU A 327 -5.04 18.55 1.55
N ARG A 328 -3.85 18.05 1.95
CA ARG A 328 -2.53 18.67 1.73
C ARG A 328 -1.58 17.87 0.82
N VAL A 329 -1.96 16.66 0.42
CA VAL A 329 -1.11 15.72 -0.34
C VAL A 329 -1.94 15.03 -1.41
N ASP A 330 -1.43 15.00 -2.63
CA ASP A 330 -2.13 14.48 -3.82
C ASP A 330 -1.52 13.16 -4.33
N SER A 331 -0.26 12.84 -3.99
CA SER A 331 0.39 11.56 -4.33
C SER A 331 1.42 11.08 -3.28
N LEU A 332 1.67 9.76 -3.25
CA LEU A 332 2.47 9.10 -2.22
C LEU A 332 3.46 8.06 -2.75
N TRP A 333 4.62 8.01 -2.10
CA TRP A 333 5.62 6.97 -2.25
C TRP A 333 5.96 6.34 -0.89
N ILE A 334 6.66 5.20 -0.92
CA ILE A 334 6.79 4.25 0.20
C ILE A 334 7.36 4.89 1.49
N HIS A 335 8.26 5.87 1.33
CA HIS A 335 8.92 6.57 2.44
C HIS A 335 8.89 8.10 2.33
N ARG A 336 8.29 8.66 1.27
CA ARG A 336 8.13 10.12 1.09
C ARG A 336 6.81 10.45 0.37
N SER A 337 6.16 11.54 0.72
CA SER A 337 5.10 12.13 -0.11
C SER A 337 5.75 13.01 -1.19
N TYR A 338 5.33 12.89 -2.45
CA TYR A 338 5.89 13.70 -3.54
C TYR A 338 5.04 14.94 -3.84
N SER A 339 3.82 14.75 -4.35
CA SER A 339 2.91 15.88 -4.59
C SER A 339 2.29 16.33 -3.26
N ILE A 340 3.09 17.06 -2.49
CA ILE A 340 2.63 17.87 -1.37
C ILE A 340 2.25 19.23 -1.94
N LYS A 341 1.09 19.75 -1.55
CA LYS A 341 0.62 21.05 -2.03
C LYS A 341 1.55 22.19 -1.62
N GLU A 342 1.55 23.23 -2.44
CA GLU A 342 2.25 24.49 -2.17
C GLU A 342 1.88 25.05 -0.78
N GLY A 343 2.90 25.58 -0.08
CA GLY A 343 2.78 26.04 1.30
C GLY A 343 2.87 24.93 2.37
N PHE A 344 2.88 23.66 1.98
CA PHE A 344 3.06 22.52 2.88
C PHE A 344 4.33 21.72 2.59
N GLU A 345 4.81 20.99 3.59
CA GLU A 345 6.07 20.23 3.51
C GLU A 345 6.00 18.88 4.24
N GLN A 346 7.03 18.05 4.06
CA GLN A 346 7.19 16.82 4.83
C GLN A 346 8.06 17.08 6.06
N LYS A 347 7.54 16.80 7.26
CA LYS A 347 8.32 16.82 8.51
C LYS A 347 8.66 15.41 8.97
N VAL A 348 9.66 15.29 9.84
CA VAL A 348 10.06 14.03 10.48
C VAL A 348 9.79 14.13 11.98
N MET A 349 9.07 13.16 12.53
CA MET A 349 8.86 13.04 13.98
C MET A 349 10.19 12.67 14.64
N PRO A 350 10.68 13.41 15.66
CA PRO A 350 11.85 13.01 16.43
C PRO A 350 11.61 11.64 17.09
N VAL A 351 12.59 10.74 16.96
CA VAL A 351 12.49 9.36 17.45
C VAL A 351 12.21 9.34 18.95
N ASP A 352 12.87 10.18 19.74
CA ASP A 352 12.65 10.28 21.19
C ASP A 352 11.21 10.63 21.60
N VAL A 353 10.45 11.25 20.69
CA VAL A 353 9.01 11.51 20.87
C VAL A 353 8.22 10.24 20.55
N ASN A 354 8.28 9.78 19.29
CA ASN A 354 7.70 8.49 18.91
C ASN A 354 8.27 7.94 17.60
N ALA A 355 8.25 6.61 17.45
CA ALA A 355 8.72 5.89 16.27
C ALA A 355 7.92 4.60 16.05
N TYR A 356 7.96 4.11 14.82
CA TYR A 356 7.46 2.79 14.44
C TYR A 356 8.36 1.68 14.98
N TYR A 357 7.76 0.61 15.50
CA TYR A 357 8.46 -0.62 15.85
C TYR A 357 8.45 -1.54 14.62
N HIS A 358 9.60 -1.73 13.99
CA HIS A 358 9.73 -2.62 12.83
C HIS A 358 10.00 -4.06 13.31
N LEU A 359 9.03 -4.94 13.09
CA LEU A 359 8.97 -6.29 13.66
C LEU A 359 9.53 -7.36 12.71
N ARG A 360 10.74 -7.15 12.17
CA ARG A 360 11.30 -8.02 11.12
C ARG A 360 12.21 -9.15 11.63
N ILE A 361 12.73 -9.06 12.85
CA ILE A 361 13.63 -10.09 13.40
C ILE A 361 12.86 -11.00 14.36
N TRP A 362 12.56 -12.23 13.91
CA TRP A 362 11.72 -13.18 14.63
C TRP A 362 12.52 -14.24 15.36
N LYS A 363 12.04 -14.62 16.55
CA LYS A 363 12.45 -15.83 17.27
C LYS A 363 11.22 -16.68 17.57
N PHE A 364 11.28 -17.95 17.20
CA PHE A 364 10.25 -18.94 17.50
C PHE A 364 10.84 -19.96 18.48
N PRO A 365 10.82 -19.71 19.80
CA PRO A 365 11.37 -20.63 20.77
C PRO A 365 10.54 -21.92 20.83
N GLU A 366 11.19 -23.08 20.71
CA GLU A 366 10.55 -24.41 20.83
C GLU A 366 9.80 -24.54 22.17
N TYR A 367 10.46 -24.12 23.25
CA TYR A 367 9.90 -23.99 24.58
C TYR A 367 9.41 -22.56 24.76
N ALA A 368 8.15 -22.32 24.40
CA ALA A 368 7.49 -21.05 24.68
C ALA A 368 7.54 -20.75 26.19
N SER A 369 8.31 -19.74 26.59
CA SER A 369 8.31 -19.21 27.95
C SER A 369 7.04 -18.40 28.18
N VAL A 370 5.91 -19.11 28.33
CA VAL A 370 4.57 -18.58 28.63
C VAL A 370 4.51 -18.12 30.09
N ASN A 371 5.38 -17.18 30.44
CA ASN A 371 5.23 -16.35 31.62
C ASN A 371 4.04 -15.44 31.36
N LYS A 372 2.86 -15.88 31.84
CA LYS A 372 1.59 -15.13 31.81
C LYS A 372 1.70 -13.71 32.42
N THR A 373 2.79 -13.44 33.15
CA THR A 373 3.21 -12.17 33.75
C THR A 373 3.89 -11.18 32.79
N LYS A 374 4.24 -11.57 31.55
CA LYS A 374 4.90 -10.67 30.58
C LYS A 374 4.02 -9.48 30.17
N VAL A 375 2.70 -9.67 30.01
CA VAL A 375 1.77 -8.60 29.57
C VAL A 375 1.60 -7.47 30.61
N SER A 376 1.82 -7.77 31.90
CA SER A 376 1.82 -6.76 32.98
C SER A 376 3.14 -6.02 33.12
N SER A 377 4.17 -6.41 32.37
CA SER A 377 5.53 -5.84 32.44
C SER A 377 6.04 -5.43 31.04
N PRO A 378 5.43 -4.42 30.38
CA PRO A 378 5.87 -3.94 29.08
C PRO A 378 7.33 -3.45 29.11
N PRO A 379 8.14 -3.72 28.07
CA PRO A 379 9.49 -3.18 27.99
C PRO A 379 9.47 -1.65 27.88
N TYR A 380 10.57 -1.03 28.29
CA TYR A 380 10.81 0.38 28.06
C TYR A 380 11.08 0.65 26.59
N TYR A 381 10.55 1.76 26.08
CA TYR A 381 10.85 2.28 24.77
C TYR A 381 12.30 2.77 24.76
N ASP A 382 13.24 2.07 24.11
CA ASP A 382 14.66 2.42 24.08
C ASP A 382 15.23 2.28 22.64
N PRO A 383 14.88 3.20 21.73
CA PRO A 383 15.23 3.12 20.31
C PRO A 383 16.74 3.23 20.05
N TYR A 384 17.53 3.70 21.02
CA TYR A 384 18.95 4.01 20.89
C TYR A 384 19.86 3.20 21.84
N HIS A 385 19.32 2.30 22.67
CA HIS A 385 20.06 1.60 23.75
C HIS A 385 20.70 2.51 24.81
N VAL A 386 20.18 3.72 24.99
CA VAL A 386 20.71 4.72 25.93
C VAL A 386 20.10 4.53 27.33
N LYS A 387 19.03 3.73 27.48
CA LYS A 387 18.29 3.49 28.74
C LYS A 387 17.77 4.77 29.43
N SER A 388 17.72 5.89 28.72
CA SER A 388 17.32 7.21 29.22
C SER A 388 15.80 7.36 29.33
N THR A 389 15.06 6.68 28.45
CA THR A 389 13.61 6.79 28.29
C THR A 389 12.85 5.93 29.29
N LYS A 390 12.14 6.59 30.23
CA LYS A 390 11.32 5.96 31.27
C LYS A 390 9.91 5.55 30.81
N ARG A 391 9.58 5.68 29.51
CA ARG A 391 8.27 5.35 28.92
C ARG A 391 8.20 3.86 28.56
N THR A 392 7.13 3.18 28.91
CA THR A 392 6.86 1.81 28.43
C THR A 392 6.27 1.82 27.02
N ILE A 393 6.54 0.80 26.21
CA ILE A 393 6.10 0.75 24.80
C ILE A 393 4.57 0.74 24.62
N TYR A 394 3.82 0.31 25.64
CA TYR A 394 2.36 0.39 25.74
C TYR A 394 1.95 0.53 27.22
N LYS A 395 0.70 0.94 27.46
CA LYS A 395 0.09 1.01 28.81
C LYS A 395 -0.45 -0.36 29.20
N VAL A 396 -0.14 -0.84 30.41
CA VAL A 396 -0.60 -2.15 30.93
C VAL A 396 -2.12 -2.30 30.82
N SER A 397 -2.88 -1.24 31.10
CA SER A 397 -4.34 -1.21 30.97
C SER A 397 -4.84 -1.51 29.55
N ASP A 398 -4.09 -1.13 28.53
CA ASP A 398 -4.47 -1.34 27.13
C ASP A 398 -4.00 -2.72 26.66
N GLY A 399 -2.80 -3.16 27.07
CA GLY A 399 -2.35 -4.53 26.85
C GLY A 399 -3.30 -5.59 27.42
N LEU A 400 -3.80 -5.39 28.64
CA LEU A 400 -4.78 -6.29 29.27
C LEU A 400 -6.14 -6.29 28.53
N LYS A 401 -6.59 -5.14 27.99
CA LYS A 401 -7.82 -5.06 27.18
C LYS A 401 -7.65 -5.81 25.86
N ILE A 402 -6.57 -5.52 25.13
CA ILE A 402 -6.23 -6.16 23.84
C ILE A 402 -6.17 -7.68 24.02
N GLN A 403 -5.37 -8.15 24.98
CA GLN A 403 -5.23 -9.58 25.28
C GLN A 403 -6.55 -10.27 25.62
N ARG A 404 -7.46 -9.59 26.36
CA ARG A 404 -8.76 -10.14 26.74
C ARG A 404 -9.67 -10.29 25.53
N LYS A 405 -9.81 -9.23 24.70
CA LYS A 405 -10.65 -9.27 23.50
C LYS A 405 -10.20 -10.38 22.53
N PHE A 406 -8.89 -10.53 22.33
CA PHE A 406 -8.35 -11.63 21.52
C PHE A 406 -8.70 -13.02 22.03
N LYS A 407 -8.55 -13.27 23.35
CA LYS A 407 -8.91 -14.57 23.94
C LYS A 407 -10.40 -14.86 23.78
N ASN A 408 -11.25 -13.86 23.97
CA ASN A 408 -12.68 -14.00 23.74
C ASN A 408 -12.97 -14.38 22.28
N ARG A 409 -12.32 -13.71 21.30
CA ARG A 409 -12.52 -14.01 19.88
C ARG A 409 -12.04 -15.39 19.46
N VAL A 410 -10.86 -15.83 19.91
CA VAL A 410 -10.35 -17.18 19.59
C VAL A 410 -11.26 -18.28 20.14
N ALA A 411 -12.07 -17.97 21.15
CA ALA A 411 -13.10 -18.86 21.68
C ALA A 411 -14.46 -18.81 20.95
N GLU A 412 -14.70 -17.85 20.04
CA GLU A 412 -15.92 -17.78 19.22
C GLU A 412 -15.97 -18.96 18.24
N GLY A 413 -17.09 -19.69 18.21
CA GLY A 413 -17.17 -21.05 17.64
C GLY A 413 -16.65 -21.20 16.20
N ASN A 414 -17.16 -20.39 15.27
CA ASN A 414 -16.75 -20.43 13.86
C ASN A 414 -15.25 -20.09 13.69
N LEU A 415 -14.75 -19.19 14.53
CA LEU A 415 -13.40 -18.64 14.42
C LEU A 415 -12.37 -19.58 14.99
N LYS A 416 -12.70 -20.25 16.10
CA LYS A 416 -11.88 -21.29 16.71
C LYS A 416 -11.44 -22.33 15.68
N ALA A 417 -12.32 -22.70 14.75
CA ALA A 417 -12.00 -23.59 13.64
C ALA A 417 -10.97 -22.97 12.68
N ILE A 418 -11.18 -21.75 12.20
CA ILE A 418 -10.25 -21.03 11.30
C ILE A 418 -8.87 -20.85 11.97
N TYR A 419 -8.85 -20.35 13.21
CA TYR A 419 -7.64 -20.20 14.03
C TYR A 419 -6.89 -21.53 14.19
N SER A 420 -7.59 -22.66 14.34
CA SER A 420 -6.94 -23.97 14.50
C SER A 420 -6.25 -24.49 13.25
N ARG A 421 -6.65 -24.02 12.06
CA ARG A 421 -6.07 -24.38 10.75
C ARG A 421 -4.92 -23.50 10.31
N LEU A 422 -4.70 -22.34 10.95
CA LEU A 422 -3.61 -21.44 10.60
C LEU A 422 -2.25 -22.18 10.59
N PRO A 423 -1.41 -21.97 9.55
CA PRO A 423 -0.25 -22.81 9.30
C PRO A 423 0.82 -22.65 10.39
N LYS A 424 1.38 -23.78 10.83
CA LYS A 424 2.46 -23.81 11.84
C LYS A 424 3.85 -23.62 11.24
N VAL A 425 3.95 -23.62 9.91
CA VAL A 425 5.20 -23.48 9.15
C VAL A 425 4.94 -22.49 8.02
N SER A 426 5.90 -21.61 7.76
CA SER A 426 5.92 -20.71 6.61
C SER A 426 6.52 -21.43 5.40
N LEU A 427 5.77 -21.54 4.30
CA LEU A 427 6.20 -22.13 3.03
C LEU A 427 6.76 -21.06 2.08
N TYR A 428 6.04 -19.95 1.90
CA TYR A 428 6.43 -18.85 1.01
C TYR A 428 7.52 -17.95 1.60
N TYR A 429 7.45 -17.61 2.88
CA TYR A 429 8.33 -16.60 3.46
C TYR A 429 9.82 -16.97 3.32
N PRO A 430 10.30 -18.20 3.62
CA PRO A 430 11.71 -18.54 3.46
C PRO A 430 12.20 -18.38 2.01
N LEU A 431 11.36 -18.74 1.03
CA LEU A 431 11.66 -18.58 -0.40
C LEU A 431 11.77 -17.10 -0.78
N ILE A 432 10.83 -16.28 -0.31
CA ILE A 432 10.82 -14.83 -0.53
C ILE A 432 11.99 -14.15 0.19
N GLU A 433 12.35 -14.56 1.41
CA GLU A 433 13.49 -14.00 2.15
C GLU A 433 14.83 -14.29 1.45
N VAL A 434 15.04 -15.53 1.00
CA VAL A 434 16.22 -15.92 0.20
C VAL A 434 16.26 -15.14 -1.12
N CYS A 435 15.14 -15.06 -1.82
CA CYS A 435 15.03 -14.30 -3.07
C CYS A 435 15.30 -12.81 -2.88
N TYR A 436 14.72 -12.18 -1.86
CA TYR A 436 14.94 -10.77 -1.55
C TYR A 436 16.38 -10.50 -1.16
N ASN A 437 17.00 -11.36 -0.36
CA ASN A 437 18.40 -11.19 -0.01
C ASN A 437 19.32 -11.26 -1.25
N ARG A 438 18.99 -12.10 -2.23
CA ARG A 438 19.65 -12.10 -3.55
C ARG A 438 19.39 -10.79 -4.32
N ILE A 439 18.14 -10.37 -4.51
CA ILE A 439 17.77 -9.19 -5.31
C ILE A 439 18.31 -7.89 -4.70
N PHE A 440 18.30 -7.75 -3.38
CA PHE A 440 18.63 -6.49 -2.71
C PHE A 440 20.10 -6.36 -2.30
N TYR A 441 20.78 -7.46 -1.98
CA TYR A 441 22.15 -7.44 -1.43
C TYR A 441 23.21 -8.12 -2.31
N SER A 442 22.85 -8.84 -3.39
CA SER A 442 23.86 -9.27 -4.36
C SER A 442 24.21 -8.11 -5.31
N LEU A 443 25.49 -7.69 -5.28
CA LEU A 443 26.00 -6.51 -6.02
C LEU A 443 26.05 -6.67 -7.55
N LYS A 444 25.47 -7.74 -8.11
CA LYS A 444 25.55 -8.04 -9.55
C LYS A 444 24.51 -7.30 -10.39
N ASP A 445 23.31 -7.13 -9.86
CA ASP A 445 22.15 -6.61 -10.61
C ASP A 445 21.79 -5.19 -10.18
N ILE A 446 22.72 -4.24 -10.41
CA ILE A 446 22.53 -2.82 -10.08
C ILE A 446 21.54 -2.13 -11.05
N GLY A 447 21.18 -2.77 -12.18
CA GLY A 447 20.37 -2.18 -13.24
C GLY A 447 18.90 -2.62 -13.35
N THR A 448 18.43 -3.57 -12.54
CA THR A 448 17.07 -4.15 -12.67
C THR A 448 16.10 -3.65 -11.60
N CYS A 449 14.81 -3.60 -11.95
CA CYS A 449 13.76 -3.24 -11.03
C CYS A 449 13.63 -4.29 -9.92
N ARG A 450 13.25 -3.88 -8.72
CA ARG A 450 13.21 -4.77 -7.54
C ARG A 450 11.79 -5.16 -7.20
N GLY A 451 11.41 -6.38 -7.59
CA GLY A 451 10.09 -6.98 -7.32
C GLY A 451 10.17 -8.48 -7.02
N PRO A 452 9.18 -9.06 -6.30
CA PRO A 452 9.06 -10.51 -6.11
C PRO A 452 8.84 -11.29 -7.41
N GLU A 453 8.51 -10.63 -8.52
CA GLU A 453 8.29 -11.22 -9.84
C GLU A 453 9.53 -11.96 -10.38
N TYR A 454 10.73 -11.61 -9.91
CA TYR A 454 11.98 -12.33 -10.20
C TYR A 454 12.20 -13.57 -9.31
N CYS A 455 11.30 -13.86 -8.37
CA CYS A 455 11.37 -15.03 -7.50
C CYS A 455 10.66 -16.22 -8.15
N ASN A 456 11.37 -17.33 -8.35
CA ASN A 456 10.75 -18.59 -8.71
C ASN A 456 10.03 -19.19 -7.49
N ILE A 457 8.72 -18.95 -7.40
CA ILE A 457 7.86 -19.43 -6.32
C ILE A 457 7.03 -20.61 -6.87
N PRO A 458 7.18 -21.83 -6.31
CA PRO A 458 6.41 -22.98 -6.76
C PRO A 458 4.96 -22.90 -6.31
N ALA A 459 4.09 -23.57 -7.06
CA ALA A 459 2.76 -23.92 -6.60
C ALA A 459 2.83 -24.93 -5.44
N PHE A 460 1.83 -24.90 -4.56
CA PHE A 460 1.74 -25.81 -3.41
C PHE A 460 0.38 -26.51 -3.43
N PRO A 461 0.26 -27.68 -4.08
CA PRO A 461 -0.97 -28.47 -4.10
C PRO A 461 -1.47 -28.79 -2.67
N GLY A 462 -2.77 -28.59 -2.45
CA GLY A 462 -3.43 -28.71 -1.15
C GLY A 462 -3.36 -27.45 -0.26
N LEU A 463 -2.62 -26.42 -0.64
CA LEU A 463 -2.61 -25.14 0.08
C LEU A 463 -3.74 -24.24 -0.43
N ARG A 464 -4.73 -23.99 0.43
CA ARG A 464 -5.83 -23.06 0.14
C ARG A 464 -5.38 -21.60 0.22
N CYS A 465 -5.43 -20.91 -0.90
CA CYS A 465 -5.17 -19.48 -1.01
C CYS A 465 -6.32 -18.74 -1.72
N THR A 466 -6.51 -17.49 -1.34
CA THR A 466 -7.30 -16.51 -2.06
C THR A 466 -6.36 -15.67 -2.91
N ASN A 467 -6.54 -15.71 -4.23
CA ASN A 467 -5.77 -14.97 -5.23
C ASN A 467 -6.67 -13.91 -5.89
N VAL A 468 -6.06 -12.89 -6.51
CA VAL A 468 -6.79 -11.93 -7.35
C VAL A 468 -6.75 -12.36 -8.80
N ALA A 469 -7.93 -12.48 -9.40
CA ALA A 469 -8.11 -12.53 -10.84
C ALA A 469 -8.45 -11.14 -11.39
N SER A 470 -8.11 -10.89 -12.66
CA SER A 470 -8.34 -9.60 -13.31
C SER A 470 -8.37 -9.69 -14.82
N GLU A 471 -9.24 -8.88 -15.41
CA GLU A 471 -9.38 -8.72 -16.85
C GLU A 471 -9.09 -7.28 -17.26
N TYR A 472 -8.35 -7.13 -18.38
CA TYR A 472 -7.99 -5.84 -18.94
C TYR A 472 -8.44 -5.74 -20.40
N VAL A 473 -9.09 -4.64 -20.76
CA VAL A 473 -9.38 -4.28 -22.16
C VAL A 473 -8.28 -3.35 -22.67
N THR A 474 -7.89 -3.53 -23.95
CA THR A 474 -6.85 -2.71 -24.60
C THR A 474 -7.45 -1.89 -25.74
N TYR A 475 -7.43 -0.57 -25.60
CA TYR A 475 -7.85 0.40 -26.60
C TYR A 475 -6.66 0.93 -27.40
N LYS A 476 -6.82 1.06 -28.72
CA LYS A 476 -5.70 1.30 -29.68
C LYS A 476 -5.75 2.66 -30.40
N SER A 477 -6.81 3.46 -30.25
CA SER A 477 -7.06 4.66 -31.08
C SER A 477 -6.52 5.98 -30.50
N TYR A 478 -5.91 5.95 -29.31
CA TYR A 478 -5.43 7.16 -28.64
C TYR A 478 -4.02 7.51 -29.14
N ARG A 479 -3.88 8.14 -30.32
CA ARG A 479 -2.66 8.81 -30.82
C ARG A 479 -1.31 8.21 -30.37
N ASN A 480 -0.95 7.06 -30.94
CA ASN A 480 0.28 6.31 -30.62
C ASN A 480 0.40 5.87 -29.14
N ILE A 481 -0.68 5.78 -28.39
CA ILE A 481 -0.71 5.22 -27.03
C ILE A 481 -1.75 4.09 -27.00
N TYR A 482 -1.35 2.95 -26.48
CA TYR A 482 -2.29 1.89 -26.07
C TYR A 482 -2.77 2.17 -24.66
N ILE A 483 -4.09 2.12 -24.47
CA ILE A 483 -4.69 2.29 -23.15
C ILE A 483 -5.20 0.93 -22.70
N HIS A 484 -4.68 0.46 -21.58
CA HIS A 484 -5.14 -0.76 -20.92
C HIS A 484 -5.99 -0.36 -19.71
N GLN A 485 -7.22 -0.83 -19.64
CA GLN A 485 -8.13 -0.54 -18.53
C GLN A 485 -8.54 -1.83 -17.84
N LEU A 486 -8.42 -1.80 -16.53
CA LEU A 486 -8.94 -2.84 -15.66
C LEU A 486 -10.48 -2.81 -15.69
N ILE A 487 -11.11 -3.86 -16.23
CA ILE A 487 -12.57 -3.95 -16.37
C ILE A 487 -13.22 -4.88 -15.33
N SER A 488 -12.48 -5.85 -14.82
CA SER A 488 -12.93 -6.77 -13.78
C SER A 488 -11.80 -7.12 -12.82
N THR A 489 -12.12 -7.27 -11.53
CA THR A 489 -11.24 -7.80 -10.49
C THR A 489 -12.05 -8.54 -9.44
N ASP A 490 -11.67 -9.78 -9.19
CA ASP A 490 -12.33 -10.63 -8.20
C ASP A 490 -11.33 -11.43 -7.37
N PHE A 491 -11.82 -11.97 -6.25
CA PHE A 491 -11.08 -12.89 -5.39
C PHE A 491 -11.48 -14.33 -5.68
N GLU A 492 -10.53 -15.13 -6.15
CA GLU A 492 -10.71 -16.54 -6.46
C GLU A 492 -10.01 -17.42 -5.41
N GLU A 493 -10.65 -18.51 -5.00
CA GLU A 493 -10.00 -19.53 -4.18
C GLU A 493 -9.29 -20.56 -5.05
N SER A 494 -8.06 -20.91 -4.66
CA SER A 494 -7.22 -21.92 -5.28
C SER A 494 -6.73 -22.91 -4.23
N GLU A 495 -6.75 -24.20 -4.56
CA GLU A 495 -6.11 -25.26 -3.76
C GLU A 495 -4.67 -25.57 -4.21
N ASN A 496 -4.13 -24.82 -5.18
CA ASN A 496 -2.77 -25.00 -5.70
C ASN A 496 -1.78 -23.94 -5.14
N GLY A 497 -2.16 -23.29 -4.04
CA GLY A 497 -1.39 -22.23 -3.41
C GLY A 497 -1.67 -20.82 -3.95
N CYS A 498 -0.91 -19.88 -3.38
CA CYS A 498 -0.97 -18.46 -3.63
C CYS A 498 -0.11 -18.11 -4.85
N THR A 499 -0.59 -17.22 -5.71
CA THR A 499 0.12 -16.73 -6.91
C THR A 499 0.72 -15.34 -6.69
N LEU A 500 1.62 -14.91 -7.57
CA LEU A 500 1.99 -13.50 -7.71
C LEU A 500 1.01 -12.80 -8.66
#